data_AF-A0A183F7I7-F1
#
_entry.id   AF-A0A183F7I7-F1
#
_cell.length_a   1.000
_cell.length_b   1.000
_cell.length_c   1.000
_cell.angle_alpha   90.00
_cell.angle_beta   90.00
_cell.angle_gamma   90.00
#
_symmetry.space_group_name_H-M   'P 1'
#
loop_
_entity.id
_entity.type
_entity.pdbx_description
1 polymer ?
#
loop_
_entity_poly.entity_id
_entity_poly.type
_entity_poly.pdbx_seq_one_letter_code
_entity_poly.pdbx_strand_id
1 'polypeptide(L)'
;LTVFVAYAPTFDYDDEEVEAFYVELEKFYKEDYTFYKVIVGDFNAKIGPRRSPEERHVGTHGLEWNEQGETLSEFFMSTKTIHENSQFQKPPSLRWTWESPGG
;
A
#
# COMPACT_ATOMS: atom_id res chain seq x y z
N LEU A 1 -14.17 5.08 13.74
CA LEU A 1 -12.88 4.85 13.06
C LEU A 1 -12.52 3.41 13.27
N THR A 2 -12.40 2.63 12.21
CA THR A 2 -11.85 1.27 12.24
C THR A 2 -10.41 1.32 11.75
N VAL A 3 -9.51 0.64 12.46
CA VAL A 3 -8.11 0.51 12.07
C VAL A 3 -7.85 -0.94 11.76
N PHE A 4 -7.46 -1.21 10.52
CA PHE A 4 -6.98 -2.52 10.07
C PHE A 4 -5.46 -2.50 10.18
N VAL A 5 -4.91 -3.47 10.89
CA VAL A 5 -3.46 -3.66 11.00
C VAL A 5 -3.10 -4.89 10.20
N ALA A 6 -2.19 -4.73 9.24
CA ALA A 6 -1.82 -5.79 8.31
C ALA A 6 -0.31 -6.01 8.28
N TYR A 7 0.10 -7.23 7.96
CA TYR A 7 1.48 -7.57 7.64
C TYR A 7 1.40 -8.43 6.38
N ALA A 8 1.78 -7.86 5.23
CA ALA A 8 1.69 -8.57 3.96
C ALA A 8 2.78 -9.65 3.85
N PRO A 9 2.58 -10.68 3.01
CA PRO A 9 3.63 -11.65 2.71
C PRO A 9 4.92 -10.99 2.18
N THR A 10 6.08 -11.60 2.44
CA THR A 10 7.36 -11.14 1.86
C THR A 10 7.50 -11.62 0.42
N PHE A 11 8.57 -11.21 -0.27
CA PHE A 11 8.85 -11.65 -1.65
C PHE A 11 9.14 -13.16 -1.79
N ASP A 12 9.32 -13.88 -0.67
CA ASP A 12 9.58 -15.32 -0.66
C ASP A 12 8.31 -16.17 -0.86
N TYR A 13 7.13 -15.54 -0.72
CA TYR A 13 5.83 -16.17 -0.92
C TYR A 13 5.43 -16.13 -2.40
N ASP A 14 4.62 -17.10 -2.83
CA ASP A 14 4.14 -17.12 -4.21
C ASP A 14 3.01 -16.10 -4.47
N ASP A 15 2.76 -15.83 -5.75
CA ASP A 15 1.76 -14.84 -6.16
C ASP A 15 0.33 -15.21 -5.71
N GLU A 16 0.03 -16.51 -5.56
CA GLU A 16 -1.29 -16.99 -5.12
C GLU A 16 -1.51 -16.64 -3.64
N GLU A 17 -0.50 -16.80 -2.79
CA GLU A 17 -0.53 -16.41 -1.37
C GLU A 17 -0.65 -14.88 -1.20
N VAL A 18 0.08 -14.11 -2.03
CA VAL A 18 -0.01 -12.64 -2.04
C VAL A 18 -1.41 -12.18 -2.48
N GLU A 19 -1.96 -12.76 -3.54
CA GLU A 19 -3.31 -12.45 -4.02
C GLU A 19 -4.37 -12.80 -2.97
N ALA A 20 -4.28 -13.99 -2.36
CA ALA A 20 -5.21 -14.43 -1.32
C ALA A 20 -5.23 -13.45 -0.13
N PHE A 21 -4.06 -12.95 0.27
CA PHE A 21 -3.95 -11.94 1.33
C PHE A 21 -4.72 -10.65 1.00
N TYR A 22 -4.54 -10.10 -0.21
CA TYR A 22 -5.22 -8.86 -0.60
C TYR A 22 -6.73 -9.06 -0.79
N VAL A 23 -7.16 -10.22 -1.32
CA VAL A 23 -8.58 -10.58 -1.44
C VAL A 23 -9.24 -10.65 -0.07
N GLU A 24 -8.59 -11.28 0.91
CA GLU A 24 -9.12 -11.38 2.27
C GLU A 24 -9.16 -10.00 2.97
N LEU A 25 -8.09 -9.22 2.87
CA LEU A 25 -8.03 -7.87 3.44
C LEU A 25 -9.11 -6.96 2.82
N GLU A 26 -9.30 -7.03 1.51
CA GLU A 26 -10.33 -6.27 0.79
C GLU A 26 -11.72 -6.65 1.29
N LYS A 27 -11.98 -7.94 1.48
CA LYS A 27 -13.25 -8.43 2.03
C LYS A 27 -13.51 -7.81 3.41
N PHE A 28 -12.56 -7.90 4.34
CA PHE A 28 -12.71 -7.30 5.68
C PHE A 28 -12.92 -5.79 5.62
N TYR A 29 -12.16 -5.11 4.75
CA TYR A 29 -12.31 -3.67 4.55
C TYR A 29 -13.70 -3.30 4.04
N LYS A 30 -14.28 -4.08 3.11
CA LYS A 30 -15.59 -3.81 2.51
C LYS A 30 -16.77 -4.21 3.42
N GLU A 31 -16.63 -5.24 4.25
CA GLU A 31 -17.66 -5.71 5.19
C GLU A 31 -17.85 -4.77 6.40
N ASP A 32 -16.81 -4.05 6.82
CA ASP A 32 -16.94 -3.06 7.88
C ASP A 32 -17.79 -1.86 7.41
N TYR A 33 -18.74 -1.40 8.22
CA TYR A 33 -19.64 -0.28 7.88
C TYR A 33 -19.21 1.04 8.50
N THR A 34 -18.03 1.12 9.12
CA THR A 34 -17.55 2.34 9.75
C THR A 34 -17.15 3.35 8.69
N PHE A 35 -17.53 4.62 8.89
CA PHE A 35 -17.27 5.66 7.91
C PHE A 35 -15.78 5.98 7.72
N TYR A 36 -15.05 6.11 8.83
CA TYR A 36 -13.61 6.34 8.81
C TYR A 36 -12.88 5.00 8.97
N LYS A 37 -12.07 4.65 7.98
CA LYS A 37 -11.26 3.43 7.96
C LYS A 37 -9.83 3.80 7.64
N VAL A 38 -8.89 3.18 8.33
CA VAL A 38 -7.46 3.33 8.06
C VAL A 38 -6.84 1.94 8.04
N ILE A 39 -5.99 1.69 7.05
CA ILE A 39 -5.19 0.47 6.99
C ILE A 39 -3.75 0.87 7.23
N VAL A 40 -3.12 0.26 8.23
CA VAL A 40 -1.73 0.50 8.59
C VAL A 40 -0.99 -0.83 8.69
N GLY A 41 0.32 -0.79 8.49
CA GLY A 41 1.12 -2.00 8.57
C GLY A 41 2.34 -1.96 7.69
N ASP A 42 3.01 -3.11 7.63
CA ASP A 42 4.09 -3.36 6.68
C ASP A 42 3.53 -4.19 5.53
N PHE A 43 3.58 -3.62 4.33
CA PHE A 43 3.06 -4.25 3.13
C PHE A 43 4.15 -4.91 2.29
N ASN A 44 5.42 -4.88 2.73
CA ASN A 44 6.59 -5.36 1.96
C ASN A 44 6.71 -4.78 0.54
N ALA A 45 5.97 -3.71 0.26
CA ALA A 45 5.85 -3.09 -1.06
C ALA A 45 6.45 -1.67 -1.07
N LYS A 46 6.94 -1.27 -2.25
CA LYS A 46 7.43 0.07 -2.51
C LYS A 46 6.50 0.76 -3.51
N ILE A 47 5.89 1.87 -3.08
CA ILE A 47 5.07 2.73 -3.93
C ILE A 47 5.91 3.92 -4.39
N GLY A 48 6.13 4.01 -5.70
CA GLY A 48 6.80 5.14 -6.31
C GLY A 48 5.86 6.33 -6.52
N PRO A 49 6.33 7.39 -7.20
CA PRO A 49 5.49 8.50 -7.59
C PRO A 49 4.34 8.05 -8.50
N ARG A 50 3.20 8.73 -8.36
CA ARG A 50 2.04 8.62 -9.25
C ARG A 50 2.44 8.63 -10.72
N ARG A 51 1.89 7.69 -11.50
CA ARG A 51 2.26 7.47 -12.90
C ARG A 51 1.42 8.27 -13.90
N SER A 52 0.16 8.53 -13.58
CA SER A 52 -0.73 9.31 -14.43
C SER A 52 -1.64 10.25 -13.63
N PRO A 53 -2.17 11.33 -14.22
CA PRO A 53 -3.10 12.23 -13.54
C PRO A 53 -4.41 11.56 -13.06
N GLU A 54 -4.79 10.45 -13.70
CA GLU A 54 -5.99 9.68 -13.37
C GLU A 54 -5.82 8.83 -12.10
N GLU A 55 -4.59 8.41 -11.78
CA GLU A 55 -4.23 7.63 -10.61
C GLU A 55 -4.24 8.50 -9.34
N ARG A 56 -5.42 8.77 -8.78
CA ARG A 56 -5.57 9.68 -7.62
C ARG A 56 -5.21 9.07 -6.27
N HIS A 57 -5.16 7.74 -6.20
CA HIS A 57 -4.95 6.98 -4.95
C HIS A 57 -3.49 7.07 -4.47
N VAL A 58 -2.54 7.27 -5.40
CA VAL A 58 -1.12 7.42 -5.13
C VAL A 58 -0.70 8.87 -5.33
N GLY A 59 0.16 9.37 -4.45
CA GLY A 59 0.67 10.73 -4.49
C GLY A 59 1.98 10.85 -5.26
N THR A 60 2.47 12.08 -5.43
CA THR A 60 3.67 12.37 -6.23
C THR A 60 4.98 12.21 -5.46
N HIS A 61 4.93 11.89 -4.16
CA HIS A 61 6.10 11.89 -3.28
C HIS A 61 6.59 10.49 -2.88
N GLY A 62 6.25 9.45 -3.65
CA GLY A 62 6.88 8.13 -3.52
C GLY A 62 8.36 8.13 -3.93
N LEU A 63 9.03 6.99 -3.79
CA LEU A 63 10.44 6.81 -4.15
C LEU A 63 10.59 5.97 -5.42
N GLU A 64 10.36 4.66 -5.30
CA GLU A 64 10.52 3.67 -6.36
C GLU A 64 9.38 2.65 -6.28
N TRP A 65 9.00 2.09 -7.43
CA TRP A 65 8.04 1.01 -7.53
C TRP A 65 8.76 -0.34 -7.51
N ASN A 66 8.24 -1.31 -6.74
CA ASN A 66 8.56 -2.73 -6.94
C ASN A 66 7.31 -3.48 -7.43
N GLU A 67 7.47 -4.77 -7.74
CA GLU A 67 6.40 -5.64 -8.23
C GLU A 67 5.22 -5.72 -7.26
N GLN A 68 5.49 -5.94 -5.96
CA GLN A 68 4.44 -5.92 -4.92
C GLN A 68 3.75 -4.56 -4.78
N GLY A 69 4.42 -3.47 -5.18
CA GLY A 69 3.84 -2.14 -5.27
C GLY A 69 2.68 -2.08 -6.26
N GLU A 70 2.76 -2.80 -7.38
CA GLU A 70 1.67 -2.88 -8.37
C GLU A 70 0.41 -3.47 -7.74
N THR A 71 0.55 -4.65 -7.12
CA THR A 71 -0.56 -5.35 -6.44
C THR A 71 -1.18 -4.47 -5.36
N LEU A 72 -0.35 -3.76 -4.59
CA LEU A 72 -0.82 -2.82 -3.58
C LEU A 72 -1.56 -1.62 -4.19
N SER A 73 -1.16 -1.14 -5.37
CA SER A 73 -1.87 -0.07 -6.09
C SER A 73 -3.25 -0.53 -6.57
N GLU A 74 -3.36 -1.75 -7.09
CA GLU A 74 -4.63 -2.37 -7.47
C GLU A 74 -5.59 -2.49 -6.29
N PHE A 75 -5.06 -2.91 -5.13
CA PHE A 75 -5.81 -2.93 -3.88
C PHE A 75 -6.35 -1.54 -3.50
N PHE A 76 -5.54 -0.48 -3.62
CA PHE A 76 -5.99 0.89 -3.36
C PHE A 76 -7.11 1.33 -4.31
N MET A 77 -7.03 0.95 -5.58
CA MET A 77 -8.09 1.24 -6.56
C MET A 77 -9.39 0.51 -6.21
N SER A 78 -9.32 -0.77 -5.85
CA SER A 78 -10.49 -1.58 -5.50
C SER A 78 -11.21 -1.08 -4.24
N THR A 79 -10.43 -0.66 -3.24
CA THR A 79 -10.94 -0.17 -1.94
C THR A 79 -11.18 1.33 -1.91
N LYS A 80 -10.78 2.05 -2.97
CA LYS A 80 -10.81 3.53 -3.07
C LYS A 80 -10.06 4.21 -1.92
N THR A 81 -8.99 3.58 -1.43
CA THR A 81 -8.14 4.16 -0.39
C THR A 81 -7.07 5.06 -0.99
N ILE A 82 -6.49 5.93 -0.17
CA ILE A 82 -5.41 6.83 -0.57
C ILE A 82 -4.15 6.41 0.17
N HIS A 83 -3.03 6.27 -0.54
CA HIS A 83 -1.74 6.00 0.05
C HIS A 83 -1.13 7.27 0.66
N GLU A 84 -1.41 7.49 1.95
CA GLU A 84 -1.06 8.74 2.65
C GLU A 84 0.43 9.08 2.59
N ASN A 85 1.32 8.11 2.75
CA ASN A 85 2.77 8.35 2.76
C ASN A 85 3.29 9.02 1.48
N SER A 86 2.67 8.71 0.34
CA SER A 86 3.04 9.32 -0.96
C SER A 86 2.40 10.70 -1.20
N GLN A 87 1.40 11.09 -0.43
CA GLN A 87 0.70 12.38 -0.60
C GLN A 87 1.52 13.54 -0.04
N PHE A 88 2.21 13.33 1.09
CA PHE A 88 2.91 14.40 1.80
C PHE A 88 4.33 14.60 1.27
N GLN A 89 4.70 15.87 1.05
CA GLN A 89 6.05 16.23 0.71
C GLN A 89 6.96 16.07 1.94
N LYS A 90 7.85 15.09 1.89
CA LYS A 90 8.91 14.87 2.89
C LYS A 90 10.30 15.00 2.23
N PRO A 91 11.35 15.37 2.98
CA PRO A 91 12.73 15.18 2.53
C PRO A 91 12.93 13.74 2.04
N PRO A 92 13.70 13.50 0.96
CA PRO A 92 13.89 12.15 0.42
C PRO A 92 14.26 11.11 1.47
N SER A 93 15.15 11.46 2.41
CA SER A 93 15.59 10.62 3.53
C SER A 93 14.51 10.19 4.53
N LEU A 94 13.32 10.77 4.46
CA LEU A 94 12.18 10.49 5.36
C LEU A 94 10.97 9.91 4.62
N ARG A 95 11.16 9.48 3.36
CA ARG A 95 10.07 8.91 2.53
C ARG A 95 9.92 7.40 2.67
N TRP A 96 10.91 6.71 3.21
CA TRP A 96 10.85 5.27 3.48
C TRP A 96 10.70 5.00 4.98
N THR A 97 10.07 3.86 5.30
CA THR A 97 9.88 3.39 6.68
C THR A 97 10.86 2.28 7.05
N TRP A 98 11.49 1.66 6.06
CA TRP A 98 12.46 0.58 6.21
C TRP A 98 13.41 0.53 5.02
N GLU A 99 14.64 0.07 5.25
CA GLU A 99 15.70 -0.09 4.25
C GLU A 99 16.37 -1.44 4.51
N SER A 100 16.63 -2.22 3.45
CA SER A 100 17.30 -3.50 3.58
C SER A 100 18.72 -3.32 4.10
N PRO A 101 19.24 -4.22 4.95
CA PRO A 101 20.64 -4.20 5.34
C PRO A 101 21.50 -4.43 4.10
N GLY A 102 22.01 -3.35 3.49
CA GLY A 102 22.78 -3.41 2.25
C GLY A 102 22.60 -2.21 1.30
N GLY A 103 21.50 -1.46 1.43
CA GLY A 103 21.14 -0.38 0.51
C GLY A 103 20.39 -0.90 -0.73
#